data_AF-A0ABC8RIL9-F1
#
_entry.id   AF-A0ABC8RIL9-F1
#
_cell.length_a   1.000
_cell.length_b   1.000
_cell.length_c   1.000
_cell.angle_alpha   90.00
_cell.angle_beta   90.00
_cell.angle_gamma   90.00
#
_symmetry.space_group_name_H-M   'P 1'
#
loop_
_entity.id
_entity.type
_entity.pdbx_description
1 polymer ?
#
loop_
_entity_poly.entity_id
_entity_poly.type
_entity_poly.pdbx_seq_one_letter_code
_entity_poly.pdbx_strand_id
1 'polypeptide(L)'
;MYFRRKHILFLIELKKWWEMGKGLIWATAEDLARNRGQVLSLYRQILRSLNSPGLPLNLAARLAKKAEVRAIFMLGAEEHSLRNIEDLVDAAEYSLCLLRNGEIPKYIQ
;
A
#
# COMPACT_ATOMS: atom_id res chain seq x y z
N MET A 1 44.84 26.91 7.73
CA MET A 1 43.50 27.08 7.14
C MET A 1 43.04 25.80 6.42
N TYR A 2 43.00 24.64 7.11
CA TYR A 2 42.73 23.31 6.52
C TYR A 2 41.47 22.62 7.09
N PHE A 3 40.70 23.31 7.93
CA PHE A 3 39.62 22.69 8.72
C PHE A 3 38.20 22.84 8.09
N ARG A 4 38.00 23.79 7.16
CA ARG A 4 36.68 24.02 6.54
C ARG A 4 36.35 23.10 5.35
N ARG A 5 37.35 22.63 4.58
CA ARG A 5 37.08 21.79 3.39
C ARG A 5 36.64 20.37 3.74
N LYS A 6 37.20 19.77 4.80
CA LYS A 6 36.78 18.42 5.24
C LYS A 6 35.34 18.39 5.76
N HIS A 7 34.89 19.44 6.44
CA HIS A 7 33.52 19.53 6.94
C HIS A 7 32.48 19.66 5.81
N ILE A 8 32.81 20.40 4.74
CA ILE A 8 31.92 20.52 3.57
C ILE A 8 31.83 19.20 2.81
N LEU A 9 32.95 18.49 2.59
CA LEU A 9 32.92 17.16 1.97
C LEU A 9 32.10 16.17 2.79
N PHE A 10 32.25 16.17 4.11
CA PHE A 10 31.47 15.31 5.00
C PHE A 10 29.96 15.60 4.92
N LEU A 11 29.57 16.87 4.89
CA LEU A 11 28.15 17.25 4.73
C LEU A 11 27.59 16.88 3.35
N ILE A 12 28.39 16.96 2.28
CA ILE A 12 27.99 16.51 0.94
C ILE A 12 27.78 15.00 0.93
N GLU A 13 28.67 14.24 1.56
CA GLU A 13 28.61 12.79 1.64
C GLU A 13 27.41 12.32 2.50
N LEU A 14 27.18 12.97 3.64
CA LEU A 14 26.04 12.71 4.52
C LEU A 14 24.70 13.07 3.84
N LYS A 15 24.67 14.16 3.07
CA LYS A 15 23.51 14.50 2.22
C LYS A 15 23.30 13.44 1.14
N LYS A 16 24.36 12.89 0.55
CA LYS A 16 24.27 11.83 -0.46
C LYS A 16 23.70 10.53 0.10
N TRP A 17 24.15 10.13 1.29
CA TRP A 17 23.59 8.98 2.04
C TRP A 17 22.14 9.22 2.45
N TRP A 18 21.80 10.44 2.87
CA TRP A 18 20.42 10.83 3.18
C TRP A 18 19.51 10.75 1.94
N GLU A 19 19.94 11.28 0.79
CA GLU A 19 19.16 11.21 -0.45
C GLU A 19 19.01 9.77 -0.97
N MET A 20 20.03 8.92 -0.82
CA MET A 20 19.96 7.49 -1.19
C MET A 20 19.07 6.69 -0.23
N GLY A 21 19.10 6.98 1.07
CA GLY A 21 18.27 6.32 2.08
C GLY A 21 16.78 6.63 1.97
N LYS A 22 16.42 7.81 1.41
CA LYS A 22 15.02 8.15 1.15
C LYS A 22 14.32 7.13 0.28
N GLY A 23 14.93 6.66 -0.81
CA GLY A 23 14.35 5.64 -1.69
C GLY A 23 14.35 4.21 -1.11
N LEU A 24 15.04 3.99 0.02
CA LEU A 24 15.09 2.69 0.70
C LEU A 24 13.98 2.51 1.73
N ILE A 25 13.45 3.61 2.26
CA ILE A 25 12.44 3.64 3.31
C ILE A 25 11.13 4.24 2.79
N TRP A 26 11.23 5.29 1.97
CA TRP A 26 10.11 6.01 1.39
C TRP A 26 10.02 5.73 -0.11
N ALA A 27 8.81 5.52 -0.60
CA ALA A 27 8.52 5.29 -1.99
C ALA A 27 8.80 6.55 -2.80
N THR A 28 9.55 6.41 -3.90
CA THR A 28 9.67 7.47 -4.89
C THR A 28 8.41 7.53 -5.76
N ALA A 29 8.25 8.62 -6.52
CA ALA A 29 7.16 8.73 -7.49
C ALA A 29 7.20 7.60 -8.54
N GLU A 30 8.39 7.08 -8.87
CA GLU A 30 8.57 5.98 -9.81
C GLU A 30 8.09 4.64 -9.21
N ASP A 31 8.39 4.38 -7.93
CA ASP A 31 7.93 3.19 -7.23
C ASP A 31 6.40 3.17 -7.11
N LEU A 32 5.80 4.31 -6.76
CA LEU A 32 4.34 4.46 -6.73
C LEU A 32 3.71 4.26 -8.12
N ALA A 33 4.32 4.79 -9.18
CA ALA A 33 3.84 4.62 -10.54
C ALA A 33 3.88 3.15 -10.98
N ARG A 34 4.92 2.41 -10.59
CA ARG A 34 5.08 0.98 -10.87
C ARG A 34 3.99 0.13 -10.19
N ASN A 35 3.67 0.42 -8.93
CA ASN A 35 2.69 -0.32 -8.14
C ASN A 35 1.23 0.03 -8.47
N ARG A 36 0.97 1.20 -9.07
CA ARG A 36 -0.38 1.70 -9.37
C ARG A 36 -1.25 0.71 -10.14
N GLY A 37 -0.67 -0.01 -11.10
CA GLY A 37 -1.39 -1.01 -11.89
C GLY A 37 -1.91 -2.18 -11.05
N GLN A 38 -1.06 -2.73 -10.18
CA GLN A 38 -1.40 -3.83 -9.27
C GLN A 38 -2.46 -3.40 -8.26
N VAL A 39 -2.27 -2.25 -7.60
CA VAL A 39 -3.21 -1.73 -6.59
C VAL A 39 -4.61 -1.50 -7.19
N LEU A 40 -4.69 -0.89 -8.38
CA LEU A 40 -5.98 -0.69 -9.06
C LEU A 40 -6.63 -2.01 -9.48
N SER A 41 -5.82 -3.01 -9.86
CA SER A 41 -6.32 -4.34 -10.16
C SER A 41 -6.92 -5.00 -8.93
N LEU A 42 -6.19 -5.01 -7.81
CA LEU A 42 -6.64 -5.55 -6.52
C LEU A 42 -7.94 -4.89 -6.06
N TYR A 43 -8.00 -3.55 -6.07
CA TYR A 43 -9.21 -2.80 -5.75
C TYR A 43 -10.42 -3.27 -6.55
N ARG A 44 -10.30 -3.34 -7.88
CA ARG A 44 -11.42 -3.76 -8.76
C ARG A 44 -11.80 -5.22 -8.55
N GLN A 45 -10.84 -6.08 -8.25
CA GLN A 45 -11.08 -7.51 -8.03
C GLN A 45 -11.77 -7.75 -6.69
N ILE A 46 -11.38 -7.05 -5.63
CA ILE A 46 -12.04 -7.12 -4.32
C ILE A 46 -13.49 -6.64 -4.43
N LEU A 47 -13.73 -5.48 -5.05
CA LEU A 47 -15.09 -4.95 -5.24
C LEU A 47 -15.99 -5.88 -6.07
N ARG A 48 -15.42 -6.56 -7.06
CA ARG A 48 -16.12 -7.60 -7.84
C ARG A 48 -16.40 -8.85 -7.01
N SER A 49 -15.43 -9.30 -6.22
CA SER A 49 -15.58 -10.49 -5.36
C SER A 49 -16.65 -10.28 -4.30
N LEU A 50 -16.75 -9.08 -3.72
CA LEU A 50 -17.84 -8.70 -2.80
C LEU A 50 -19.25 -8.72 -3.43
N ASN A 51 -19.37 -8.76 -4.76
CA ASN A 51 -20.64 -8.98 -5.47
C ASN A 51 -20.92 -10.44 -5.78
N SER A 52 -19.99 -11.36 -5.51
CA SER A 52 -20.17 -12.78 -5.81
C SER A 52 -21.34 -13.36 -5.03
N PRO A 53 -22.25 -14.12 -5.67
CA PRO A 53 -23.34 -14.80 -4.96
C PRO A 53 -22.82 -15.88 -3.99
N GLY A 54 -21.58 -16.35 -4.14
CA GLY A 54 -20.96 -17.33 -3.25
C GLY A 54 -20.58 -16.79 -1.86
N LEU A 55 -20.63 -15.47 -1.65
CA LEU A 55 -20.44 -14.88 -0.32
C LEU A 55 -21.77 -14.81 0.45
N PRO A 56 -21.81 -15.23 1.73
CA PRO A 56 -23.01 -15.19 2.57
C PRO A 56 -23.29 -13.77 3.09
N LEU A 57 -23.42 -12.81 2.17
CA LEU A 57 -23.66 -11.40 2.46
C LEU A 57 -25.01 -10.95 1.89
N ASN A 58 -25.84 -10.36 2.74
CA ASN A 58 -27.03 -9.63 2.30
C ASN A 58 -26.65 -8.31 1.60
N LEU A 59 -27.61 -7.64 0.95
CA LEU A 59 -27.36 -6.42 0.19
C LEU A 59 -26.73 -5.30 1.04
N ALA A 60 -27.27 -5.07 2.25
CA ALA A 60 -26.76 -4.04 3.15
C ALA A 60 -25.31 -4.30 3.55
N ALA A 61 -24.97 -5.55 3.90
CA ALA A 61 -23.61 -5.96 4.24
C ALA A 61 -22.65 -5.82 3.06
N ARG A 62 -23.08 -6.11 1.83
CA ARG A 62 -22.26 -5.88 0.61
C ARG A 62 -21.96 -4.40 0.42
N LEU A 63 -22.95 -3.53 0.59
CA LEU A 63 -22.75 -2.09 0.46
C LEU A 63 -21.81 -1.55 1.54
N ALA A 64 -21.99 -1.98 2.79
CA ALA A 64 -21.10 -1.64 3.91
C ALA A 64 -19.66 -2.08 3.64
N LYS A 65 -19.43 -3.35 3.26
CA LYS A 65 -18.08 -3.85 2.95
C LYS A 65 -17.43 -3.13 1.77
N LYS A 66 -18.20 -2.74 0.75
CA LYS A 66 -17.65 -1.92 -0.33
C LYS A 66 -17.29 -0.51 0.11
N ALA A 67 -18.01 0.06 1.08
CA ALA A 67 -17.65 1.36 1.64
C ALA A 67 -16.36 1.25 2.46
N GLU A 68 -16.22 0.21 3.29
CA GLU A 68 -14.98 -0.10 4.02
C GLU A 68 -13.78 -0.27 3.08
N VAL A 69 -13.91 -1.08 2.02
CA VAL A 69 -12.85 -1.27 1.03
C VAL A 69 -12.44 0.06 0.38
N ARG A 70 -13.41 0.92 0.03
CA ARG A 70 -13.09 2.26 -0.50
C ARG A 70 -12.32 3.10 0.50
N ALA A 71 -12.74 3.10 1.77
CA ALA A 71 -12.06 3.85 2.83
C ALA A 71 -10.61 3.38 3.01
N ILE A 72 -10.38 2.07 3.06
CA ILE A 72 -9.03 1.48 3.19
C ILE A 72 -8.14 1.87 2.02
N PHE A 73 -8.63 1.74 0.78
CA PHE A 73 -7.85 2.10 -0.41
C PHE A 73 -7.60 3.61 -0.53
N MET A 74 -8.53 4.46 -0.05
CA MET A 74 -8.29 5.91 0.02
C MET A 74 -7.21 6.24 1.06
N LEU A 75 -7.27 5.65 2.25
CA LEU A 75 -6.26 5.85 3.29
C LEU A 75 -4.88 5.31 2.85
N GLY A 76 -4.84 4.11 2.28
CA GLY A 76 -3.58 3.52 1.78
C GLY A 76 -2.97 4.29 0.60
N ALA A 77 -3.73 5.12 -0.11
CA ALA A 77 -3.18 5.98 -1.17
C ALA A 77 -2.32 7.15 -0.63
N GLU A 78 -2.42 7.45 0.67
CA GLU A 78 -1.60 8.45 1.35
C GLU A 78 -0.30 7.85 1.92
N GLU A 79 -0.11 6.53 1.82
CA GLU A 79 1.07 5.85 2.36
C GLU A 79 2.30 6.03 1.46
N HIS A 80 3.43 6.30 2.10
CA HIS A 80 4.71 6.53 1.43
C HIS A 80 5.82 5.62 1.94
N SER A 81 5.64 4.88 3.03
CA SER A 81 6.61 3.87 3.48
C SER A 81 6.55 2.66 2.55
N LEU A 82 7.70 2.29 1.95
CA LEU A 82 7.77 1.12 1.06
C LEU A 82 7.29 -0.15 1.75
N ARG A 83 7.71 -0.34 3.01
CA ARG A 83 7.30 -1.49 3.83
C ARG A 83 5.80 -1.51 4.08
N ASN A 84 5.20 -0.36 4.42
CA ASN A 84 3.77 -0.32 4.68
C ASN A 84 2.97 -0.56 3.39
N ILE A 85 3.46 -0.08 2.24
CA ILE A 85 2.85 -0.34 0.93
C ILE A 85 2.88 -1.85 0.63
N GLU A 86 4.01 -2.52 0.86
CA GLU A 86 4.12 -3.98 0.72
C GLU A 86 3.13 -4.71 1.64
N ASP A 87 3.11 -4.37 2.93
CA ASP A 87 2.19 -4.97 3.91
C ASP A 87 0.71 -4.76 3.51
N LEU A 88 0.36 -3.59 2.97
CA LEU A 88 -0.99 -3.29 2.47
C LEU A 88 -1.35 -4.10 1.22
N VAL A 89 -0.39 -4.29 0.30
CA VAL A 89 -0.59 -5.11 -0.90
C VAL A 89 -0.80 -6.57 -0.51
N ASP A 90 0.03 -7.11 0.38
CA ASP A 90 -0.09 -8.48 0.88
C ASP A 90 -1.43 -8.71 1.59
N ALA A 91 -1.85 -7.76 2.44
CA ALA A 91 -3.16 -7.81 3.09
C ALA A 91 -4.32 -7.80 2.09
N ALA A 92 -4.21 -7.02 1.01
CA ALA A 92 -5.22 -6.98 -0.06
C ALA A 92 -5.26 -8.29 -0.87
N GLU A 93 -4.10 -8.88 -1.17
CA GLU A 93 -3.99 -10.17 -1.85
C GLU A 93 -4.57 -11.31 -1.01
N TYR A 94 -4.21 -11.36 0.27
CA TYR A 94 -4.79 -12.30 1.23
C TYR A 94 -6.30 -12.16 1.33
N SER A 95 -6.80 -10.92 1.46
CA SER A 95 -8.24 -10.64 1.52
C SER A 95 -8.96 -11.09 0.24
N LEU A 96 -8.37 -10.87 -0.92
CA LEU A 96 -8.91 -11.32 -2.20
C LEU A 96 -8.95 -12.85 -2.30
N CYS A 97 -7.93 -13.54 -1.79
CA CYS A 97 -7.90 -15.01 -1.73
C CYS A 97 -9.10 -15.55 -0.91
N LEU A 98 -9.31 -15.02 0.29
CA LEU A 98 -10.45 -15.39 1.14
C LEU A 98 -11.80 -15.14 0.45
N LEU A 99 -11.97 -13.96 -0.14
CA LEU A 99 -13.21 -13.60 -0.83
C LEU A 99 -13.51 -14.54 -2.02
N ARG A 100 -12.46 -14.99 -2.73
CA ARG A 100 -12.60 -15.98 -3.81
C ARG A 100 -13.00 -17.36 -3.31
N ASN A 101 -12.59 -17.72 -2.09
CA ASN A 101 -13.01 -18.95 -1.42
C ASN A 101 -14.42 -18.86 -0.80
N GLY A 102 -15.11 -17.72 -0.93
CA GLY A 102 -16.41 -17.50 -0.31
C GLY A 102 -16.32 -17.16 1.19
N GLU A 103 -15.12 -16.86 1.67
CA GLU A 103 -14.86 -16.48 3.05
C GLU A 103 -14.82 -14.95 3.19
N ILE A 104 -15.26 -14.46 4.34
CA ILE A 104 -15.18 -13.03 4.68
C ILE A 104 -13.95 -12.86 5.59
N PRO A 105 -12.97 -12.02 5.23
CA PRO A 105 -11.84 -11.72 6.09
C PRO A 105 -12.32 -11.27 7.48
N LYS A 106 -11.98 -12.06 8.51
CA LYS A 106 -12.27 -11.74 9.90
C LYS A 106 -11.10 -10.91 10.43
N TYR A 107 -11.31 -9.61 10.55
CA TYR A 107 -10.47 -8.59 11.20
C TYR A 107 -8.95 -8.87 11.26
N ILE A 108 -8.16 -8.13 10.48
CA ILE A 108 -6.88 -7.63 10.99
C ILE A 108 -7.30 -6.44 11.88
N GLN A 109 -7.09 -6.57 13.19
CA GLN A 109 -7.41 -5.55 14.20
C GLN A 109 -6.52 -4.32 14.03
#